data_AF-A0A377XQL7-F1
#
_entry.id   AF-A0A377XQL7-F1
#
_cell.length_a   1.000
_cell.length_b   1.000
_cell.length_c   1.000
_cell.angle_alpha   90.00
_cell.angle_beta   90.00
_cell.angle_gamma   90.00
#
_symmetry.space_group_name_H-M   'P 1'
#
loop_
_entity.id
_entity.type
_entity.pdbx_description
1 polymer ?
#
loop_
_entity_poly.entity_id
_entity_poly.type
_entity_poly.pdbx_seq_one_letter_code
_entity_poly.pdbx_strand_id
1 'polypeptide(L)'
;MMERKIGQIAMGVVIMIVMAQIPPRVYEGWAPYLYIFCIILLVAVDAFGAISKGAQRWLDLGIVRFQPSEIAKIAVPLMVARFINRDVCPPSLKNTGIALVLIFLPTLLVAAQPDLGTSILIALSGLFVLFLSGLSWRLIGIAVVLVAAFIPILWFFLMHDYQRQRVMMLLDPGNRPAGRRLSHYSV
;
A
#
# COMPACT_ATOMS: atom_id res chain seq x y z
N MET A 1 13.47 28.16 -0.06
CA MET A 1 12.54 26.99 -0.07
C MET A 1 12.01 26.64 -1.47
N MET A 2 11.75 27.61 -2.35
CA MET A 2 11.20 27.38 -3.69
C MET A 2 12.21 26.72 -4.67
N GLU A 3 13.48 27.13 -4.63
CA GLU A 3 14.54 26.57 -5.48
C GLU A 3 14.76 25.07 -5.27
N ARG A 4 14.71 24.60 -4.00
CA ARG A 4 14.77 23.17 -3.68
C ARG A 4 13.59 22.38 -4.25
N LYS A 5 12.38 22.97 -4.25
CA LYS A 5 11.18 22.33 -4.84
C LYS A 5 11.27 22.25 -6.35
N ILE A 6 11.76 23.32 -7.00
CA ILE A 6 11.97 23.35 -8.46
C ILE A 6 13.00 22.29 -8.86
N GLY A 7 14.12 22.17 -8.12
CA GLY A 7 15.10 21.12 -8.35
C GLY A 7 14.54 19.70 -8.20
N GLN A 8 13.68 19.48 -7.19
CA GLN A 8 12.99 18.19 -7.00
C GLN A 8 12.00 17.87 -8.13
N ILE A 9 11.24 18.86 -8.60
CA ILE A 9 10.32 18.70 -9.73
C ILE A 9 11.09 18.39 -11.01
N ALA A 10 12.15 19.15 -11.30
CA ALA A 10 12.99 18.91 -12.46
C ALA A 10 13.61 17.50 -12.43
N MET A 11 14.14 17.08 -11.27
CA MET A 11 14.66 15.73 -11.06
C MET A 11 13.58 14.67 -11.31
N GLY A 12 12.37 14.87 -10.76
CA GLY A 12 11.25 13.95 -10.95
C GLY A 12 10.84 13.81 -12.42
N VAL A 13 10.80 14.92 -13.17
CA VAL A 13 10.48 14.92 -14.61
C VAL A 13 11.56 14.18 -15.41
N VAL A 14 12.84 14.40 -15.10
CA VAL A 14 13.94 13.69 -15.76
C VAL A 14 13.84 12.19 -15.51
N ILE A 15 13.64 11.77 -14.25
CA ILE A 15 13.47 10.35 -13.90
C ILE A 15 12.27 9.75 -14.63
N MET A 16 11.15 10.48 -14.69
CA MET A 16 9.95 10.04 -15.41
C MET A 16 10.22 9.82 -16.91
N ILE A 17 10.90 10.76 -17.58
CA ILE A 17 11.23 10.64 -19.01
C ILE A 17 12.14 9.43 -19.26
N VAL A 18 13.17 9.24 -18.42
CA VAL A 18 14.09 8.09 -18.51
C VAL A 18 13.33 6.77 -18.33
N MET A 19 12.49 6.68 -17.31
CA MET A 19 11.67 5.48 -17.05
C MET A 19 10.68 5.22 -18.19
N ALA A 20 10.13 6.27 -18.82
CA ALA A 20 9.23 6.13 -19.96
C ALA A 20 9.91 5.54 -21.21
N GLN A 21 11.24 5.63 -21.34
CA GLN A 21 11.97 5.00 -22.45
C GLN A 21 12.13 3.48 -22.29
N ILE A 22 11.90 2.94 -21.09
CA ILE A 22 12.08 1.51 -20.81
C ILE A 22 10.82 0.75 -21.28
N PRO A 23 10.96 -0.32 -22.07
CA PRO A 23 9.80 -1.04 -22.59
C PRO A 23 9.04 -1.77 -21.46
N PRO A 24 7.70 -1.86 -21.54
CA PRO A 24 6.85 -2.53 -20.54
C PRO A 24 7.29 -3.96 -20.18
N ARG A 25 7.84 -4.71 -21.14
CA ARG A 25 8.34 -6.08 -20.95
C ARG A 25 9.49 -6.17 -19.93
N VAL A 26 10.30 -5.14 -19.79
CA VAL A 26 11.36 -5.09 -18.77
C VAL A 26 10.72 -5.00 -17.39
N TYR A 27 9.77 -4.09 -17.19
CA TYR A 27 9.05 -3.98 -15.92
C TYR A 27 8.35 -5.29 -15.53
N GLU A 28 7.74 -5.97 -16.51
CA GLU A 28 7.17 -7.31 -16.30
C GLU A 28 8.24 -8.33 -15.86
N GLY A 29 9.43 -8.31 -16.45
CA GLY A 29 10.55 -9.15 -16.02
C GLY A 29 10.98 -8.92 -14.57
N TRP A 30 11.00 -7.65 -14.15
CA TRP A 30 11.46 -7.21 -12.83
C TRP A 30 10.41 -7.29 -11.71
N ALA A 31 9.13 -7.38 -12.06
CA ALA A 31 8.02 -7.43 -11.10
C ALA A 31 8.19 -8.40 -9.92
N PRO A 32 8.60 -9.69 -10.09
CA PRO A 32 8.74 -10.61 -8.97
C PRO A 32 9.85 -10.19 -8.01
N TYR A 33 10.95 -9.65 -8.53
CA TYR A 33 12.08 -9.20 -7.74
C TYR A 33 11.70 -7.96 -6.94
N LEU A 34 11.00 -7.01 -7.57
CA LEU A 34 10.46 -5.82 -6.89
C LEU A 34 9.45 -6.20 -5.81
N TYR A 35 8.57 -7.17 -6.08
CA TYR A 35 7.59 -7.65 -5.11
C TYR A 35 8.27 -8.30 -3.90
N ILE A 36 9.18 -9.27 -4.11
CA ILE A 36 9.90 -9.94 -3.03
C ILE A 36 10.72 -8.93 -2.22
N PHE A 37 11.44 -8.04 -2.89
CA PHE A 37 12.19 -6.96 -2.24
C PHE A 37 11.28 -6.07 -1.39
N CYS A 38 10.10 -5.71 -1.90
CA CYS A 38 9.12 -4.93 -1.16
C CYS A 38 8.61 -5.67 0.07
N ILE A 39 8.32 -6.97 -0.01
CA ILE A 39 7.89 -7.77 1.14
C ILE A 39 8.99 -7.82 2.19
N ILE A 40 10.25 -8.05 1.78
CA ILE A 40 11.40 -8.06 2.70
C ILE A 40 11.52 -6.71 3.41
N LEU A 41 11.40 -5.59 2.69
CA LEU A 41 11.45 -4.26 3.29
C LEU A 41 10.28 -3.99 4.25
N LEU A 42 9.07 -4.45 3.93
CA LEU A 42 7.91 -4.31 4.81
C LEU A 42 8.12 -5.09 6.11
N VAL A 43 8.61 -6.33 6.02
CA VAL A 43 8.94 -7.13 7.21
C VAL A 43 10.10 -6.49 8.00
N ALA A 44 11.12 -5.97 7.31
CA ALA A 44 12.24 -5.31 7.96
C ALA A 44 11.83 -4.02 8.70
N VAL A 45 10.88 -3.25 8.16
CA VAL A 45 10.33 -2.08 8.87
C VAL A 45 9.48 -2.48 10.06
N ASP A 46 8.74 -3.59 9.98
CA ASP A 46 7.99 -4.10 11.14
C ASP A 46 8.95 -4.54 12.26
N ALA A 47 10.05 -5.22 11.93
CA ALA A 47 11.03 -5.73 12.90
C ALA A 47 12.01 -4.67 13.43
N PHE A 48 12.47 -3.74 12.60
CA PHE A 48 13.56 -2.79 12.91
C PHE A 48 13.16 -1.31 12.72
N GLY A 49 11.90 -1.01 12.42
CA GLY A 49 11.45 0.35 12.13
C GLY A 49 11.67 1.28 13.31
N ALA A 50 12.16 2.48 13.05
CA ALA A 50 12.23 3.52 14.07
C ALA A 50 10.80 4.02 14.38
N ILE A 51 10.40 4.01 15.65
CA ILE A 51 9.12 4.60 16.09
C ILE A 51 9.27 6.12 15.98
N SER A 52 8.66 6.75 14.98
CA SER A 52 8.59 8.21 14.88
C SER A 52 7.14 8.67 14.98
N LYS A 53 6.84 9.53 15.97
CA LYS A 53 5.49 10.07 16.26
C LYS A 53 4.41 8.99 16.47
N GLY A 54 4.77 7.87 17.09
CA GLY A 54 3.82 6.80 17.45
C GLY A 54 3.42 5.89 16.28
N ALA A 55 4.12 5.93 15.14
CA ALA A 55 3.93 5.00 14.03
C ALA A 55 5.28 4.64 13.37
N GLN A 56 5.61 3.35 13.27
CA GLN A 56 6.75 2.85 12.50
C GLN A 56 6.41 2.94 11.00
N ARG A 57 6.84 4.01 10.34
CA ARG A 57 6.50 4.26 8.91
C ARG A 57 7.70 4.55 8.02
N TRP A 58 8.81 4.95 8.62
CA TRP A 58 10.00 5.37 7.90
C TRP A 58 11.17 4.51 8.35
N LEU A 59 11.84 3.89 7.37
CA LEU A 59 13.16 3.37 7.60
C LEU A 59 14.11 4.57 7.54
N ASP A 60 14.58 5.03 8.70
CA ASP A 60 15.59 6.09 8.77
C ASP A 60 16.96 5.43 8.60
N LEU A 61 17.48 5.45 7.37
CA LEU A 61 18.81 4.93 7.03
C LEU A 61 19.92 5.94 7.41
N GLY A 62 19.62 6.92 8.27
CA GLY A 62 20.52 7.98 8.72
C GLY A 62 20.72 9.10 7.69
N ILE A 63 20.73 8.78 6.39
CA ILE A 63 20.93 9.72 5.29
C ILE A 63 19.64 9.97 4.51
N VAL A 64 18.80 8.94 4.38
CA VAL A 64 17.55 8.98 3.61
C VAL A 64 16.45 8.31 4.41
N ARG A 65 15.28 8.95 4.46
CA ARG A 65 14.06 8.36 5.00
C ARG A 65 13.30 7.68 3.87
N PHE A 66 13.18 6.37 3.96
CA PHE A 66 12.53 5.56 2.93
C PHE A 66 11.23 4.95 3.45
N GLN A 67 10.16 5.02 2.66
CA GLN A 67 8.86 4.44 3.00
C GLN A 67 8.60 3.23 2.09
N PRO A 68 8.75 1.98 2.58
CA PRO A 68 8.58 0.78 1.75
C PRO A 68 7.21 0.64 1.12
N SER A 69 6.17 1.16 1.78
CA SER A 69 4.79 1.13 1.26
C SER A 69 4.60 1.98 0.00
N GLU A 70 5.52 2.89 -0.32
CA GLU A 70 5.55 3.58 -1.61
C GLU A 70 5.94 2.64 -2.76
N ILE A 71 6.90 1.73 -2.53
CA ILE A 71 7.25 0.68 -3.50
C ILE A 71 6.06 -0.25 -3.70
N ALA A 72 5.36 -0.62 -2.62
CA ALA A 72 4.25 -1.56 -2.65
C ALA A 72 3.13 -1.12 -3.62
N LYS A 73 2.85 0.19 -3.71
CA LYS A 73 1.84 0.75 -4.63
C LYS A 73 2.10 0.44 -6.10
N ILE A 74 3.36 0.19 -6.47
CA ILE A 74 3.75 -0.13 -7.85
C ILE A 74 4.04 -1.62 -7.99
N ALA A 75 4.75 -2.21 -7.03
CA ALA A 75 5.17 -3.61 -7.08
C ALA A 75 3.99 -4.60 -7.05
N VAL A 76 2.95 -4.31 -6.26
CA VAL A 76 1.77 -5.18 -6.12
C VAL A 76 0.97 -5.30 -7.42
N PRO A 77 0.44 -4.21 -8.00
CA PRO A 77 -0.32 -4.29 -9.25
C PRO A 77 0.52 -4.84 -10.41
N LEU A 78 1.82 -4.51 -10.46
CA LEU A 78 2.72 -5.02 -11.49
C LEU A 78 2.94 -6.55 -11.38
N MET A 79 3.11 -7.06 -10.16
CA MET A 79 3.26 -8.51 -9.91
C MET A 79 1.97 -9.27 -10.23
N VAL A 80 0.82 -8.71 -9.83
CA VAL A 80 -0.51 -9.27 -10.15
C VAL A 80 -0.73 -9.30 -11.67
N ALA A 81 -0.41 -8.20 -12.37
CA ALA A 81 -0.53 -8.12 -13.83
C ALA A 81 0.31 -9.20 -14.52
N ARG A 82 1.59 -9.33 -14.13
CA ARG A 82 2.47 -10.37 -14.66
C ARG A 82 1.97 -11.78 -14.37
N PHE A 83 1.50 -12.02 -13.15
CA PHE A 83 1.01 -13.34 -12.75
C PHE A 83 -0.19 -13.76 -13.60
N ILE A 84 -1.13 -12.84 -13.84
CA ILE A 84 -2.31 -13.13 -14.65
C ILE A 84 -1.97 -13.22 -16.15
N ASN A 85 -1.02 -12.41 -16.64
CA ASN A 85 -0.61 -12.39 -18.06
C ASN A 85 -0.02 -13.74 -18.53
N ARG A 86 0.45 -14.59 -17.61
CA ARG A 86 1.06 -15.89 -17.94
C ARG A 86 0.06 -17.02 -18.19
N ASP A 87 -1.19 -16.85 -17.79
CA ASP A 87 -2.21 -17.89 -17.85
C ASP A 87 -3.35 -17.51 -18.81
N VAL A 88 -4.21 -18.48 -19.09
CA VAL A 88 -5.41 -18.31 -19.91
C VAL A 88 -6.36 -17.29 -19.29
N CYS A 89 -6.86 -16.36 -20.11
CA CYS A 89 -7.98 -15.48 -19.74
C CYS A 89 -9.31 -16.22 -20.03
N PRO A 90 -10.28 -16.26 -19.09
CA PRO A 90 -10.26 -15.71 -17.74
C PRO A 90 -9.48 -16.59 -16.73
N PRO A 91 -8.92 -15.99 -15.66
CA PRO A 91 -8.14 -16.73 -14.67
C PRO A 91 -9.01 -17.77 -13.95
N SER A 92 -8.45 -18.97 -13.73
CA SER A 92 -9.10 -20.01 -12.95
C SER A 92 -9.35 -19.56 -11.50
N LEU A 93 -10.27 -20.24 -10.80
CA LEU A 93 -10.52 -19.97 -9.37
C LEU A 93 -9.24 -20.10 -8.52
N LYS A 94 -8.37 -21.06 -8.87
CA LYS A 94 -7.06 -21.25 -8.23
C LYS A 94 -6.16 -20.03 -8.42
N ASN A 95 -6.07 -19.54 -9.66
CA ASN A 95 -5.23 -18.37 -9.99
C ASN A 95 -5.78 -17.10 -9.35
N THR A 96 -7.10 -16.97 -9.28
CA THR A 96 -7.77 -15.88 -8.57
C THR A 96 -7.41 -15.90 -7.08
N GLY A 97 -7.43 -17.08 -6.44
CA GLY A 97 -7.00 -17.24 -5.05
C GLY A 97 -5.54 -16.83 -4.83
N ILE A 98 -4.63 -17.26 -5.71
CA ILE A 98 -3.20 -16.89 -5.62
C ILE A 98 -3.02 -15.37 -5.80
N ALA A 99 -3.72 -14.76 -6.76
CA ALA A 99 -3.64 -13.32 -6.98
C ALA A 99 -4.19 -12.52 -5.80
N LEU A 100 -5.27 -12.98 -5.16
CA LEU A 100 -5.76 -12.37 -3.91
C LEU A 100 -4.72 -12.47 -2.79
N VAL A 101 -4.02 -13.61 -2.65
CA VAL A 101 -2.92 -13.73 -1.68
C VAL A 101 -1.80 -12.74 -1.99
N LEU A 102 -1.42 -12.59 -3.26
CA LEU A 102 -0.40 -11.60 -3.69
C LEU A 102 -0.81 -10.15 -3.39
N ILE A 103 -2.10 -9.86 -3.30
CA ILE A 103 -2.60 -8.52 -2.94
C ILE A 103 -2.71 -8.36 -1.43
N PHE A 104 -3.34 -9.32 -0.75
CA PHE A 104 -3.65 -9.19 0.67
C PHE A 104 -2.42 -9.35 1.56
N LEU A 105 -1.45 -10.18 1.19
CA LEU A 105 -0.21 -10.36 1.95
C LEU A 105 0.52 -9.02 2.20
N PRO A 106 0.89 -8.21 1.18
CA PRO A 106 1.50 -6.91 1.39
C PRO A 106 0.53 -5.89 2.00
N THR A 107 -0.77 -5.96 1.65
CA THR A 107 -1.78 -5.05 2.20
C THR A 107 -1.88 -5.18 3.72
N LEU A 108 -1.89 -6.41 4.24
CA LEU A 108 -1.96 -6.68 5.68
C LEU A 108 -0.68 -6.26 6.39
N LEU A 109 0.49 -6.49 5.79
CA LEU A 109 1.77 -6.00 6.33
C LEU A 109 1.78 -4.47 6.44
N VAL A 110 1.26 -3.74 5.45
CA VAL A 110 1.16 -2.28 5.51
C VAL A 110 0.08 -1.82 6.51
N ALA A 111 -1.03 -2.55 6.63
CA ALA A 111 -2.05 -2.26 7.62
C ALA A 111 -1.51 -2.39 9.07
N ALA A 112 -0.59 -3.34 9.30
CA ALA A 112 0.12 -3.49 10.57
C ALA A 112 1.06 -2.31 10.90
N GLN A 113 1.52 -1.56 9.89
CA GLN A 113 2.43 -0.39 10.01
C GLN A 113 1.72 0.94 10.30
N PRO A 114 0.73 0.93 11.20
CA PRO A 114 -0.36 1.89 11.29
C PRO A 114 -0.77 2.71 10.04
N ASP A 115 -0.67 2.19 8.82
CA ASP A 115 -0.83 2.93 7.55
C ASP A 115 -2.07 2.51 6.74
N LEU A 116 -3.24 2.73 7.33
CA LEU A 116 -4.54 2.35 6.74
C LEU A 116 -4.83 2.99 5.38
N GLY A 117 -4.45 4.25 5.16
CA GLY A 117 -4.68 4.90 3.87
C GLY A 117 -3.91 4.22 2.74
N THR A 118 -2.65 3.85 3.01
CA THR A 118 -1.77 3.23 2.01
C THR A 118 -2.16 1.78 1.75
N SER A 119 -2.56 1.02 2.78
CA SER A 119 -3.03 -0.36 2.59
C SER A 119 -4.28 -0.42 1.71
N ILE A 120 -5.24 0.48 1.90
CA ILE A 120 -6.44 0.56 1.05
C ILE A 120 -6.05 0.84 -0.42
N LEU A 121 -5.13 1.78 -0.67
CA LEU A 121 -4.69 2.10 -2.03
C LEU A 121 -3.98 0.91 -2.70
N ILE A 122 -3.13 0.19 -1.97
CA ILE A 122 -2.45 -1.01 -2.48
C ILE A 122 -3.48 -2.07 -2.84
N ALA A 123 -4.44 -2.36 -1.94
CA ALA A 123 -5.49 -3.33 -2.17
C ALA A 123 -6.33 -2.99 -3.40
N LEU A 124 -6.79 -1.73 -3.50
CA LEU A 124 -7.56 -1.25 -4.64
C LEU A 124 -6.77 -1.35 -5.95
N SER A 125 -5.50 -0.98 -5.95
CA SER A 125 -4.65 -1.05 -7.16
C SER A 125 -4.50 -2.48 -7.67
N GLY A 126 -4.28 -3.46 -6.79
CA GLY A 126 -4.17 -4.86 -7.16
C GLY A 126 -5.50 -5.46 -7.61
N LEU A 127 -6.59 -5.15 -6.90
CA LEU A 127 -7.94 -5.60 -7.27
C LEU A 127 -8.39 -5.03 -8.61
N PHE A 128 -7.98 -3.79 -8.92
CA PHE A 128 -8.27 -3.17 -10.21
C PHE A 128 -7.59 -3.90 -11.37
N VAL A 129 -6.36 -4.37 -11.18
CA VAL A 129 -5.67 -5.20 -12.19
C VAL A 129 -6.40 -6.54 -12.38
N LEU A 130 -6.82 -7.19 -11.30
CA LEU A 130 -7.63 -8.42 -11.37
C LEU A 130 -8.96 -8.19 -12.09
N PHE A 131 -9.60 -7.04 -11.85
CA PHE A 131 -10.82 -6.66 -12.53
C PHE A 131 -10.61 -6.53 -14.05
N LEU A 132 -9.51 -5.88 -14.47
CA LEU A 132 -9.17 -5.70 -15.89
C LEU A 132 -8.84 -7.02 -16.60
N SER A 133 -8.50 -8.08 -15.88
CA SER A 133 -8.21 -9.40 -16.47
C SER A 133 -9.46 -10.20 -16.88
N GLY A 134 -10.66 -9.61 -16.83
CA GLY A 134 -11.90 -10.27 -17.25
C GLY A 134 -12.51 -11.18 -16.19
N LEU A 135 -12.19 -10.96 -14.91
CA LEU A 135 -12.79 -11.70 -13.79
C LEU A 135 -14.30 -11.43 -13.68
N SER A 136 -15.08 -12.48 -13.40
CA SER A 136 -16.54 -12.34 -13.23
C SER A 136 -16.88 -11.43 -12.03
N TRP A 137 -17.90 -10.56 -12.17
CA TRP A 137 -18.35 -9.64 -11.10
C TRP A 137 -18.72 -10.37 -9.82
N ARG A 138 -19.10 -11.64 -9.91
CA ARG A 138 -19.38 -12.50 -8.75
C ARG A 138 -18.13 -12.70 -7.90
N LEU A 139 -16.97 -12.96 -8.50
CA LEU A 139 -15.72 -13.18 -7.77
C LEU A 139 -15.19 -11.88 -7.16
N ILE A 140 -15.34 -10.75 -7.86
CA ILE A 140 -15.04 -9.43 -7.30
C ILE A 140 -15.96 -9.13 -6.11
N GLY A 141 -17.26 -9.40 -6.23
CA GLY A 141 -18.22 -9.27 -5.13
C GLY A 141 -17.85 -10.12 -3.91
N ILE A 142 -17.45 -11.38 -4.12
CA ILE A 142 -16.97 -12.26 -3.04
C ILE A 142 -15.71 -11.70 -2.39
N ALA A 143 -14.74 -11.21 -3.17
CA ALA A 143 -13.52 -10.61 -2.64
C ALA A 143 -13.83 -9.36 -1.80
N VAL A 144 -14.73 -8.49 -2.25
CA VAL A 144 -15.19 -7.31 -1.49
C VAL A 144 -15.88 -7.73 -0.19
N VAL A 145 -16.73 -8.75 -0.23
CA VAL A 145 -17.40 -9.28 0.97
C VAL A 145 -16.39 -9.89 1.94
N LEU A 146 -15.38 -10.62 1.47
CA LEU A 146 -14.32 -11.15 2.32
C LEU A 146 -13.50 -10.04 2.98
N VAL A 147 -13.17 -8.97 2.24
CA VAL A 147 -12.51 -7.78 2.80
C VAL A 147 -13.40 -7.12 3.85
N ALA A 148 -14.69 -6.93 3.55
CA ALA A 148 -15.64 -6.36 4.48
C ALA A 148 -15.80 -7.21 5.76
N ALA A 149 -15.82 -8.53 5.61
CA ALA A 149 -15.86 -9.48 6.73
C ALA A 149 -14.56 -9.46 7.57
N PHE A 150 -13.46 -9.00 7.00
CA PHE A 150 -12.19 -8.82 7.70
C PHE A 150 -12.09 -7.47 8.45
N ILE A 151 -12.98 -6.50 8.17
CA ILE A 151 -13.00 -5.18 8.83
C ILE A 151 -13.15 -5.29 10.35
N PRO A 152 -14.04 -6.12 10.93
CA PRO A 152 -14.14 -6.27 12.38
C PRO A 152 -12.85 -6.81 13.00
N ILE A 153 -12.18 -7.77 12.35
CA ILE A 153 -10.90 -8.30 12.79
C ILE A 153 -9.83 -7.21 12.78
N LEU A 154 -9.78 -6.42 11.70
CA LEU A 154 -8.93 -5.23 11.61
C LEU A 154 -9.18 -4.25 12.75
N TRP A 155 -10.46 -3.98 13.08
CA TRP A 155 -10.85 -3.02 14.10
C TRP A 155 -10.50 -3.47 15.52
N PHE A 156 -10.74 -4.75 15.86
CA PHE A 156 -10.57 -5.27 17.21
C PHE A 156 -9.14 -5.75 17.51
N PHE A 157 -8.44 -6.31 16.51
CA PHE A 157 -7.13 -6.94 16.73
C PHE A 157 -5.95 -6.15 16.15
N LEU A 158 -6.13 -5.41 15.05
CA LEU A 158 -5.02 -4.74 14.35
C LEU A 158 -4.97 -3.22 14.59
N MET A 159 -6.13 -2.57 14.77
CA MET A 159 -6.18 -1.11 14.88
C MET A 159 -5.78 -0.60 16.26
N HIS A 160 -4.68 0.16 16.28
CA HIS A 160 -4.27 0.94 17.45
C HIS A 160 -5.30 2.03 17.80
N ASP A 161 -5.40 2.42 19.08
CA ASP A 161 -6.40 3.38 19.58
C ASP A 161 -6.42 4.71 18.80
N TYR A 162 -5.26 5.15 18.31
CA TYR A 162 -5.13 6.35 17.48
C TYR A 162 -5.85 6.24 16.13
N GLN A 163 -5.84 5.07 15.51
CA GLN A 163 -6.50 4.84 14.22
C GLN A 163 -8.02 4.83 14.38
N ARG A 164 -8.51 4.19 15.44
CA ARG A 164 -9.92 4.21 15.81
C ARG A 164 -10.41 5.63 16.08
N GLN A 165 -9.62 6.46 16.77
CA GLN A 165 -9.93 7.88 16.98
C GLN A 165 -10.03 8.68 15.67
N ARG A 166 -9.16 8.44 14.68
CA ARG A 166 -9.27 9.13 13.37
C ARG A 166 -10.52 8.74 12.60
N VAL A 167 -10.89 7.46 12.59
CA VAL A 167 -12.12 6.98 11.94
C VAL A 167 -13.35 7.54 12.64
N MET A 168 -13.38 7.52 13.98
CA MET A 168 -14.49 8.12 14.74
C MET A 168 -14.60 9.63 14.54
N MET A 169 -13.48 10.37 14.44
CA MET A 169 -13.51 11.80 14.11
C MET A 169 -14.05 12.09 12.69
N LEU A 170 -13.89 11.17 11.74
CA LEU A 170 -14.44 11.30 10.40
C LEU A 170 -15.95 11.03 10.36
N LEU A 171 -16.42 10.04 11.13
CA LEU A 171 -17.83 9.63 11.18
C LEU A 171 -18.68 10.55 12.08
N ASP A 172 -18.11 11.03 13.18
CA ASP A 172 -18.74 12.00 14.08
C ASP A 172 -17.81 13.19 14.33
N PRO A 173 -17.79 14.18 13.41
CA PRO A 173 -16.99 15.38 13.57
C PRO A 173 -17.49 16.28 14.72
N GLY A 174 -18.68 16.03 15.28
CA GLY A 174 -19.32 16.80 16.34
C GLY A 174 -18.81 16.46 17.75
N ASN A 175 -18.34 15.24 17.98
CA ASN A 175 -17.85 14.79 19.29
C ASN A 175 -16.39 15.19 19.58
N ARG A 176 -15.94 16.34 19.04
CA ARG A 176 -14.60 16.88 19.29
C ARG A 176 -14.48 17.30 20.76
N PRO A 177 -13.61 16.67 21.59
CA PRO A 177 -13.24 17.30 22.85
C PRO A 177 -12.53 18.62 22.51
N ALA A 178 -13.13 19.74 22.93
CA ALA A 178 -12.72 21.10 22.56
C ALA A 178 -11.27 21.49 22.95
N GLY A 179 -10.53 20.62 23.63
CA GLY A 179 -9.26 20.93 24.27
C GLY A 179 -7.98 20.32 23.67
N ARG A 180 -8.01 19.62 22.52
CA ARG A 180 -6.78 19.02 21.95
C ARG A 180 -6.25 19.73 20.71
N ARG A 181 -6.41 21.06 20.64
CA ARG A 181 -5.65 21.91 19.71
C ARG A 181 -4.29 22.24 20.36
N LEU A 182 -3.21 21.73 19.75
CA LEU A 182 -1.91 22.40 19.68
C LEU A 182 -1.09 22.56 20.97
N SER A 183 -0.80 21.49 21.72
CA SER A 183 0.30 21.53 22.73
C SER A 183 1.48 20.61 22.44
N HIS A 184 1.39 19.68 21.47
CA HIS A 184 2.50 18.76 21.12
C HIS A 184 3.31 19.16 19.87
N TYR A 185 3.21 20.41 19.43
CA TYR A 185 4.10 21.01 18.41
C TYR A 185 4.83 22.25 18.97
N SER A 186 5.35 22.13 20.18
CA SER A 186 6.46 22.96 20.66
C SER A 186 7.43 22.04 21.39
N VAL A 187 8.40 21.51 20.65
CA VAL A 187 9.86 21.74 20.71
C VAL A 187 10.52 20.59 19.94
#